data_AF-A0A6L7TTT7-F1
#
_entry.id   AF-A0A6L7TTT7-F1
#
_cell.length_a   1.000
_cell.length_b   1.000
_cell.length_c   1.000
_cell.angle_alpha   90.00
_cell.angle_beta   90.00
_cell.angle_gamma   90.00
#
_symmetry.space_group_name_H-M   'P 1'
#
loop_
_entity.id
_entity.type
_entity.pdbx_description
1 polymer ?
#
loop_
_entity_poly.entity_id
_entity_poly.type
_entity_poly.pdbx_seq_one_letter_code
_entity_poly.pdbx_strand_id
1 'polypeptide(L)'
;MLERAVADPFFGLCEAIEGLNGRGSVEQNRYSADLGASLTLPATAGSDAHRVAQLGTAATEFHGKIECVADLIRLLKSGQYRPVDLRAGVPGP
;
A
#
# COMPACT_ATOMS: atom_id res chain seq x y z
N MET A 1 8.82 -16.52 -9.52
CA MET A 1 8.80 -15.95 -8.15
C MET A 1 7.40 -15.54 -7.75
N LEU A 2 6.70 -14.75 -8.56
CA LEU A 2 5.32 -14.33 -8.29
C LEU A 2 4.36 -15.52 -8.08
N GLU A 3 4.34 -16.50 -8.99
CA GLU A 3 3.51 -17.72 -8.86
C GLU A 3 3.71 -18.46 -7.54
N ARG A 4 4.97 -18.54 -7.06
CA ARG A 4 5.29 -19.17 -5.78
C ARG A 4 4.71 -18.37 -4.61
N ALA A 5 4.75 -17.04 -4.66
CA ALA A 5 4.17 -16.19 -3.63
C ALA A 5 2.64 -16.23 -3.64
N VAL A 6 2.02 -16.30 -4.81
CA VAL A 6 0.56 -16.46 -4.95
C VAL A 6 0.08 -17.78 -4.31
N ALA A 7 0.88 -18.84 -4.40
CA ALA A 7 0.57 -20.13 -3.78
C ALA A 7 0.85 -20.20 -2.26
N ASP A 8 1.42 -19.15 -1.67
CA ASP A 8 1.78 -19.16 -0.24
C ASP A 8 0.54 -18.90 0.63
N PRO A 9 0.12 -19.85 1.49
CA PRO A 9 -1.05 -19.68 2.34
C PRO A 9 -0.92 -18.53 3.35
N PHE A 10 0.29 -18.03 3.60
CA PHE A 10 0.51 -16.86 4.46
C PHE A 10 -0.32 -15.66 4.02
N PHE A 11 -0.44 -15.40 2.72
CA PHE A 11 -1.21 -14.25 2.24
C PHE A 11 -2.71 -14.38 2.47
N GLY A 12 -3.23 -15.60 2.67
CA GLY A 12 -4.62 -15.83 3.09
C GLY A 12 -4.92 -15.35 4.50
N LEU A 13 -3.90 -15.01 5.30
CA LEU A 13 -4.04 -14.42 6.64
C LEU A 13 -4.03 -12.88 6.61
N CYS A 14 -3.70 -12.28 5.47
CA CYS A 14 -3.57 -10.84 5.31
C CYS A 14 -4.88 -10.22 4.81
N GLU A 15 -5.28 -9.10 5.40
CA GLU A 15 -6.43 -8.30 4.91
C GLU A 15 -6.06 -7.47 3.66
N ALA A 16 -4.78 -7.13 3.53
CA ALA A 16 -4.26 -6.23 2.51
C ALA A 16 -2.75 -6.45 2.31
N ILE A 17 -2.23 -5.92 1.20
CA ILE A 17 -0.79 -5.90 0.90
C ILE A 17 -0.31 -4.46 0.69
N GLU A 18 0.91 -4.14 1.10
CA GLU A 18 1.52 -2.86 0.73
C GLU A 18 1.96 -2.94 -0.75
N GLY A 19 1.14 -2.37 -1.64
CA GLY A 19 1.39 -2.36 -3.09
C GLY A 19 2.33 -1.23 -3.53
N LEU A 20 2.51 -0.22 -2.69
CA LEU A 20 3.37 0.93 -2.97
C LEU A 20 4.09 1.39 -1.70
N ASN A 21 5.41 1.27 -1.71
CA ASN A 21 6.29 1.77 -0.68
C ASN A 21 7.12 2.95 -1.21
N GLY A 22 7.16 4.07 -0.48
CA GLY A 22 7.87 5.29 -0.88
C GLY A 22 9.39 5.11 -1.04
N ARG A 23 9.97 4.10 -0.38
CA ARG A 23 11.38 3.68 -0.52
C ARG A 23 11.57 2.47 -1.42
N GLY A 24 10.49 1.80 -1.81
CA GLY A 24 10.52 0.68 -2.74
C GLY A 24 10.97 1.11 -4.14
N SER A 25 11.77 0.26 -4.79
CA SER A 25 12.09 0.41 -6.21
C SER A 25 10.84 0.24 -7.07
N VAL A 26 10.91 0.65 -8.34
CA VAL A 26 9.83 0.47 -9.31
C VAL A 26 9.48 -1.01 -9.46
N GLU A 27 10.48 -1.88 -9.49
CA GLU A 27 10.31 -3.33 -9.63
C GLU A 27 9.69 -3.97 -8.38
N GLN A 28 10.08 -3.51 -7.18
CA GLN A 28 9.52 -4.00 -5.92
C GLN A 28 8.05 -3.61 -5.77
N ASN A 29 7.70 -2.36 -6.10
CA ASN A 29 6.32 -1.89 -6.07
C ASN A 29 5.48 -2.60 -7.13
N ARG A 30 6.00 -2.78 -8.36
CA ARG A 30 5.32 -3.57 -9.39
C ARG A 30 5.06 -5.01 -8.94
N TYR A 31 6.07 -5.67 -8.36
CA TYR A 31 5.90 -7.04 -7.86
C TYR A 31 4.79 -7.13 -6.81
N SER A 32 4.75 -6.18 -5.86
CA SER A 32 3.76 -6.17 -4.78
C SER A 32 2.36 -5.86 -5.32
N ALA A 33 2.25 -4.96 -6.29
CA ALA A 33 0.99 -4.67 -6.99
C ALA A 33 0.47 -5.89 -7.78
N ASP A 34 1.35 -6.57 -8.54
CA ASP A 34 1.00 -7.77 -9.31
C ASP A 34 0.55 -8.92 -8.38
N LEU A 35 1.21 -9.06 -7.23
CA LEU A 35 0.86 -10.05 -6.21
C LEU A 35 -0.50 -9.75 -5.57
N GLY A 36 -0.74 -8.50 -5.17
CA GLY A 36 -2.04 -8.07 -4.64
C GLY A 36 -3.18 -8.30 -5.63
N ALA A 37 -2.97 -7.94 -6.90
CA ALA A 37 -3.94 -8.18 -7.96
C ALA A 37 -4.23 -9.68 -8.16
N SER A 38 -3.19 -10.51 -8.18
CA SER A 38 -3.33 -11.97 -8.34
C SER A 38 -4.07 -12.63 -7.18
N LEU A 39 -3.90 -12.10 -5.96
CA LEU A 39 -4.54 -12.60 -4.74
C LEU A 39 -5.87 -11.92 -4.42
N THR A 40 -6.32 -10.97 -5.25
CA THR A 40 -7.49 -10.12 -4.98
C THR A 40 -7.42 -9.39 -3.62
N LEU A 41 -6.21 -9.09 -3.16
CA LEU A 41 -5.99 -8.33 -1.92
C LEU A 41 -5.99 -6.82 -2.21
N PRO A 42 -6.73 -6.01 -1.43
CA PRO A 42 -6.62 -4.57 -1.49
C PRO A 42 -5.19 -4.10 -1.22
N ALA A 43 -4.78 -3.02 -1.90
CA ALA A 43 -3.44 -2.47 -1.79
C ALA A 43 -3.40 -1.22 -0.88
N THR A 44 -2.48 -1.22 0.08
CA THR A 44 -2.11 -0.04 0.87
C THR A 44 -0.83 0.57 0.32
N ALA A 45 -0.49 1.75 0.83
CA ALA A 45 0.79 2.39 0.61
C ALA A 45 1.29 3.17 1.83
N GLY A 46 2.60 3.23 1.97
CA GLY A 46 3.30 3.93 3.03
C GLY A 46 4.61 4.54 2.54
N SER A 47 4.94 5.73 3.04
CA SER A 47 6.20 6.41 2.68
C SER A 47 7.46 5.73 3.22
N ASP A 48 7.33 4.93 4.28
CA ASP A 48 8.43 4.30 5.03
C ASP A 48 9.56 5.31 5.36
N ALA A 49 9.18 6.51 5.77
CA ALA A 49 10.10 7.63 5.90
C ALA A 49 11.10 7.44 7.05
N HIS A 50 12.39 7.48 6.72
CA HIS A 50 13.53 7.52 7.65
C HIS A 50 14.19 8.92 7.69
N ARG A 51 13.75 9.83 6.81
CA ARG A 51 14.14 11.25 6.76
C ARG A 51 12.94 12.11 6.42
N VAL A 52 12.97 13.39 6.80
CA VAL A 52 11.85 14.33 6.57
C VAL A 52 11.47 14.42 5.10
N ALA A 53 12.44 14.42 4.19
CA ALA A 53 12.18 14.47 2.73
C ALA A 53 11.46 13.24 2.17
N GLN A 54 11.34 12.15 2.93
CA GLN A 54 10.56 10.96 2.53
C GLN A 54 9.12 11.02 3.04
N LEU A 55 8.81 11.88 4.01
CA LEU A 55 7.50 11.95 4.61
C LEU A 55 6.43 12.26 3.55
N GLY A 56 5.37 11.46 3.54
CA GLY A 56 4.23 11.70 2.64
C GLY A 56 4.55 11.50 1.15
N THR A 57 5.61 10.75 0.81
CA THR A 57 5.90 10.37 -0.59
C THR A 57 4.97 9.28 -1.14
N ALA A 58 4.38 8.48 -0.27
CA ALA A 58 3.33 7.51 -0.58
C ALA A 58 2.35 7.42 0.59
N ALA A 59 1.07 7.22 0.30
CA ALA A 59 0.02 7.14 1.30
C ALA A 59 -1.14 6.25 0.86
N THR A 60 -1.93 5.76 1.83
CA THR A 60 -3.19 5.07 1.56
C THR A 60 -4.33 6.09 1.60
N GLU A 61 -5.05 6.26 0.49
CA GLU A 61 -6.20 7.14 0.40
C GLU A 61 -7.48 6.38 0.77
N PHE A 62 -8.18 6.84 1.80
CA PHE A 62 -9.43 6.25 2.27
C PHE A 62 -10.64 7.09 1.85
N HIS A 63 -11.73 6.43 1.47
CA HIS A 63 -13.01 7.10 1.17
C HIS A 63 -13.90 7.22 2.42
N GLY A 64 -13.31 7.60 3.56
CA GLY A 64 -13.99 7.74 4.84
C GLY A 64 -13.16 8.51 5.85
N LYS A 65 -13.83 9.10 6.83
CA LYS A 65 -13.15 9.82 7.92
C LYS A 65 -12.54 8.80 8.90
N ILE A 66 -11.30 9.07 9.32
CA ILE A 66 -10.60 8.32 10.37
C ILE A 66 -10.39 9.26 11.54
N GLU A 67 -11.11 9.06 12.63
CA GLU A 67 -10.94 9.84 13.86
C GLU A 67 -10.27 9.01 14.96
N CYS A 68 -10.33 7.68 14.86
CA CYS A 68 -9.70 6.77 15.79
C CYS A 68 -9.16 5.51 15.09
N VAL A 69 -8.41 4.69 15.86
CA VAL A 69 -7.85 3.42 15.36
C VAL A 69 -8.95 2.44 14.91
N ALA A 70 -10.11 2.43 15.56
CA ALA A 70 -11.21 1.55 15.16
C ALA A 70 -11.76 1.90 13.78
N ASP A 71 -11.80 3.19 13.40
CA ASP A 71 -12.18 3.62 12.06
C ASP A 71 -11.19 3.14 11.01
N LEU A 72 -9.90 3.28 11.31
CA LEU A 72 -8.83 2.80 10.44
C LEU A 72 -8.95 1.29 10.19
N ILE A 73 -9.13 0.50 11.25
CA ILE A 73 -9.31 -0.96 11.13
C ILE A 73 -10.55 -1.28 10.30
N ARG A 74 -11.68 -0.61 10.56
CA ARG A 74 -12.93 -0.82 9.81
C ARG A 74 -12.75 -0.52 8.33
N LEU A 75 -12.08 0.58 7.99
CA LEU A 75 -11.85 0.96 6.59
C LEU A 75 -10.85 0.04 5.90
N LEU A 76 -9.80 -0.42 6.59
CA LEU A 76 -8.89 -1.44 6.07
C LEU A 76 -9.63 -2.75 5.74
N LYS A 77 -10.50 -3.23 6.65
CA LYS A 77 -11.33 -4.43 6.41
C LYS A 77 -12.39 -4.25 5.33
N SER A 78 -12.69 -3.01 4.92
CA SER A 78 -13.66 -2.76 3.86
C SER A 78 -13.06 -2.94 2.46
N GLY A 79 -11.73 -2.90 2.33
CA GLY A 79 -11.03 -2.87 1.05
C GLY A 79 -11.25 -1.60 0.20
N GLN A 80 -12.03 -0.62 0.69
CA GLN A 80 -12.39 0.60 -0.05
C GLN A 80 -11.39 1.74 0.18
N TYR A 81 -10.20 1.55 -0.35
CA TYR A 81 -9.10 2.52 -0.36
C TYR A 81 -8.17 2.23 -1.53
N ARG A 82 -7.23 3.13 -1.78
CA ARG A 82 -6.22 2.92 -2.82
C ARG A 82 -4.84 3.44 -2.42
N PRO A 83 -3.77 2.81 -2.93
CA PRO A 83 -2.43 3.35 -2.78
C PRO A 83 -2.29 4.60 -3.66
N VAL A 84 -1.68 5.66 -3.14
CA VAL A 84 -1.36 6.88 -3.90
C VAL A 84 0.12 7.21 -3.82
N ASP A 85 0.71 7.49 -4.99
CA ASP A 85 2.06 8.03 -5.12
C ASP A 85 2.00 9.54 -5.08
N LEU A 86 2.55 10.14 -4.03
CA LEU A 86 2.51 11.57 -3.79
C LEU A 86 3.79 12.28 -4.25
N ARG A 87 4.76 11.54 -4.80
CA ARG A 87 5.98 12.12 -5.39
C ARG A 87 5.68 12.95 -6.65
N ALA A 88 4.58 12.64 -7.34
CA ALA A 88 4.15 13.34 -8.55
C ALA A 88 3.52 14.74 -8.28
N GLY A 89 3.34 15.13 -7.02
CA GLY A 89 2.72 16.41 -6.62
C GLY A 89 3.70 17.50 -6.18
N VAL A 90 5.01 17.23 -6.15
CA VAL A 90 6.05 18.22 -5.81
C VAL A 90 6.80 18.58 -7.09
N PRO A 91 6.56 19.75 -7.71
CA PRO A 91 7.53 20.28 -8.67
C PRO A 91 8.87 20.35 -7.92
N GLY A 92 9.92 19.74 -8.49
CA GLY A 92 11.27 19.91 -7.96
C GLY A 92 11.65 21.40 -7.91
N PRO A 93 12.66 21.77 -7.11
CA PRO A 93 13.17 23.15 -7.08
C PRO A 93 13.58 23.63 -8.48
#